data_AF-A0A131Y8Z8-F1
#
_entry.id   AF-A0A131Y8Z8-F1
#
_cell.length_a   1.000
_cell.length_b   1.000
_cell.length_c   1.000
_cell.angle_alpha   90.00
_cell.angle_beta   90.00
_cell.angle_gamma   90.00
#
_symmetry.space_group_name_H-M   'P 1'
#
loop_
_entity.id
_entity.type
_entity.pdbx_description
1 polymer ?
#
loop_
_entity_poly.entity_id
_entity_poly.type
_entity_poly.pdbx_seq_one_letter_code
_entity_poly.pdbx_strand_id
1 'polypeptide(L)'
;IHTLCMKCHAQCVDEGSVCPVDQKPFCEDDVEQLEVPLKYILNRTVACWNAPKGCSFIGPVACLLDHYKECGFNVVPCCLCHSTVLQSDILEHFKNGCSIPQATSLPTDNPATQELGNVSKVCLEMNRAIGKISEDIMSLQSSLNRCSEDARAEGTRCKGQLEAETSRLTEQLNGLSRVCASEFTERLQVLREAMADYKNHVSEELCVQRDKLTDVLDMVQKRLPSPSKHERIHWYIEHWADLKNEALSSGSKSLYSPKRTMYGYNVSQSVQLTCMGREIGFGCFMHLLPGEHDSQLEWPFSKVYTVGVIHPKGQSNVISYKVNSGWHIYRRNLFLRPKERRKGGFGAVCLSTVEELEFDGFIE
;
A
#
# COMPACT_ATOMS: atom_id res chain seq x y z
N ILE A 1 -11.49 5.60 -16.91
CA ILE A 1 -10.28 6.38 -17.17
C ILE A 1 -10.04 6.41 -18.67
N HIS A 2 -10.25 7.58 -19.27
CA HIS A 2 -9.96 7.87 -20.67
C HIS A 2 -8.54 8.44 -20.78
N THR A 3 -7.79 8.05 -21.80
CA THR A 3 -6.43 8.56 -22.00
C THR A 3 -6.38 9.39 -23.27
N LEU A 4 -6.17 10.70 -23.14
CA LEU A 4 -6.28 11.67 -24.24
C LEU A 4 -5.01 12.53 -24.33
N CYS A 5 -4.52 12.80 -25.54
CA CYS A 5 -3.48 13.82 -25.71
C CYS A 5 -4.08 15.22 -25.55
N MET A 6 -3.26 16.25 -25.30
CA MET A 6 -3.76 17.61 -25.05
C MET A 6 -4.71 18.14 -26.13
N LYS A 7 -4.43 17.85 -27.41
CA LYS A 7 -5.27 18.30 -28.53
C LYS A 7 -6.63 17.59 -28.55
N CYS A 8 -6.63 16.27 -28.37
CA CYS A 8 -7.89 15.51 -28.34
C CYS A 8 -8.70 15.84 -27.10
N HIS A 9 -8.05 16.05 -25.95
CA HIS A 9 -8.73 16.49 -24.73
C HIS A 9 -9.41 17.85 -24.93
N ALA A 10 -8.68 18.86 -25.43
CA ALA A 10 -9.25 20.18 -25.71
C ALA A 10 -10.45 20.11 -26.66
N GLN A 11 -10.33 19.35 -27.75
CA GLN A 11 -11.43 19.18 -28.70
C GLN A 11 -12.64 18.46 -28.07
N CYS A 12 -12.42 17.44 -27.24
CA CYS A 12 -13.53 16.75 -26.55
C CYS A 12 -14.21 17.66 -25.53
N VAL A 13 -13.47 18.56 -24.86
CA VAL A 13 -14.03 19.56 -23.95
C VAL A 13 -14.88 20.57 -24.72
N ASP A 14 -14.41 21.07 -25.87
CA ASP A 14 -15.16 21.98 -26.74
C ASP A 14 -16.46 21.35 -27.26
N GLU A 15 -16.47 20.04 -27.46
CA GLU A 15 -17.61 19.24 -27.93
C GLU A 15 -18.51 18.68 -26.80
N GLY A 16 -18.32 19.13 -25.55
CA GLY A 16 -19.21 18.82 -24.41
C GLY A 16 -18.74 17.69 -23.49
N SER A 17 -17.43 17.43 -23.45
CA SER A 17 -16.77 16.45 -22.57
C SER A 17 -17.29 15.03 -22.72
N VAL A 18 -17.46 14.59 -23.97
CA VAL A 18 -17.88 13.22 -24.33
C VAL A 18 -16.75 12.51 -25.05
N CYS A 19 -16.46 11.27 -24.65
CA CYS A 19 -15.43 10.47 -25.30
C CYS A 19 -15.89 10.00 -26.70
N PRO A 20 -15.08 10.21 -27.76
CA PRO A 20 -15.48 9.87 -29.13
C PRO A 20 -15.52 8.36 -29.41
N VAL A 21 -14.96 7.53 -28.52
CA VAL A 21 -14.88 6.07 -28.69
C VAL A 21 -16.09 5.36 -28.08
N ASP A 22 -16.45 5.72 -26.84
CA ASP A 22 -17.52 5.06 -26.10
C ASP A 22 -18.76 5.94 -25.86
N GLN A 23 -18.72 7.21 -26.31
CA GLN A 23 -19.79 8.20 -26.22
C GLN A 23 -20.25 8.49 -24.79
N LYS A 24 -19.41 8.22 -23.78
CA LYS A 24 -19.73 8.53 -22.38
C LYS A 24 -19.18 9.90 -21.99
N PRO A 25 -19.92 10.66 -21.14
CA PRO A 25 -19.39 11.87 -20.55
C PRO A 25 -18.23 11.53 -19.61
N PHE A 26 -17.25 12.42 -19.52
CA PHE A 26 -16.12 12.32 -18.60
C PHE A 26 -15.89 13.65 -17.88
N CYS A 27 -15.33 13.60 -16.66
CA CYS A 27 -14.84 14.79 -15.96
C CYS A 27 -13.30 14.80 -15.89
N GLU A 28 -12.69 15.87 -15.36
CA GLU A 28 -11.22 15.99 -15.29
C GLU A 28 -10.57 14.82 -14.52
N ASP A 29 -11.25 14.27 -13.50
CA ASP A 29 -10.76 13.12 -12.72
C ASP A 29 -10.82 11.79 -13.49
N ASP A 30 -11.59 11.74 -14.58
CA ASP A 30 -11.74 10.55 -15.42
C ASP A 30 -10.72 10.50 -16.57
N VAL A 31 -9.91 11.55 -16.76
CA VAL A 31 -8.98 11.69 -17.89
C VAL A 31 -7.53 11.67 -17.43
N GLU A 32 -6.77 10.73 -17.97
CA GLU A 32 -5.31 10.75 -17.91
C GLU A 32 -4.74 11.40 -19.17
N GLN A 33 -3.82 12.36 -18.98
CA GLN A 33 -3.11 12.95 -20.10
C GLN A 33 -2.16 11.93 -20.72
N LEU A 34 -2.27 11.72 -22.02
CA LEU A 34 -1.36 10.87 -22.77
C LEU A 34 0.00 11.56 -22.89
N GLU A 35 0.90 11.30 -21.94
CA GLU A 35 2.31 11.69 -22.01
C GLU A 35 3.11 10.60 -22.71
N VAL A 36 3.29 10.76 -24.03
CA VAL A 36 4.18 9.87 -24.78
C VAL A 36 5.55 10.50 -24.89
N PRO A 37 6.62 9.87 -24.38
CA PRO A 37 7.98 10.37 -24.54
C PRO A 37 8.31 10.57 -26.03
N LEU A 38 8.90 11.70 -26.39
CA LEU A 38 9.28 12.00 -27.76
C LEU A 38 10.14 10.86 -28.37
N LYS A 39 11.07 10.31 -27.58
CA LYS A 39 11.90 9.16 -27.96
C LYS A 39 11.09 7.92 -28.33
N TYR A 40 9.97 7.68 -27.64
CA TYR A 40 9.08 6.56 -27.94
C TYR A 40 8.36 6.76 -29.28
N ILE A 41 7.87 7.97 -29.56
CA ILE A 41 7.20 8.32 -30.83
C ILE A 41 8.19 8.23 -32.00
N LEU A 42 9.38 8.83 -31.86
CA LEU A 42 10.38 8.90 -32.92
C LEU A 42 10.87 7.52 -33.40
N ASN A 43 10.81 6.51 -32.52
CA ASN A 43 11.17 5.12 -32.82
C ASN A 43 10.02 4.29 -33.41
N ARG A 44 8.79 4.83 -33.53
CA ARG A 44 7.67 4.10 -34.13
C ARG A 44 7.85 3.98 -35.64
N THR A 45 7.53 2.82 -36.18
CA THR A 45 7.55 2.57 -37.62
C THR A 45 6.30 3.14 -38.28
N VAL A 46 6.48 3.94 -39.32
CA VAL A 46 5.41 4.59 -40.09
C VAL A 46 5.67 4.46 -41.58
N ALA A 47 4.59 4.45 -42.37
CA ALA A 47 4.67 4.55 -43.81
C ALA A 47 4.80 6.02 -44.26
N CYS A 48 5.37 6.25 -45.44
CA CYS A 48 5.41 7.59 -46.03
C CYS A 48 4.00 8.18 -46.25
N TRP A 49 3.85 9.50 -46.11
CA TRP A 49 2.61 10.21 -46.44
C TRP A 49 2.18 10.01 -47.91
N ASN A 50 3.13 9.74 -48.81
CA ASN A 50 2.89 9.43 -50.21
C ASN A 50 2.72 7.91 -50.48
N ALA A 51 2.54 7.06 -49.46
CA ALA A 51 2.28 5.63 -49.66
C ALA A 51 1.05 5.33 -50.54
N PRO A 52 -0.09 6.05 -50.42
CA PRO A 52 -1.21 5.87 -51.36
C PRO A 52 -0.85 6.19 -52.82
N LYS A 53 0.22 6.95 -53.05
CA LYS A 53 0.73 7.32 -54.39
C LYS A 53 1.82 6.38 -54.90
N GLY A 54 2.15 5.32 -54.14
CA GLY A 54 3.13 4.29 -54.55
C GLY A 54 4.46 4.34 -53.81
N CYS A 55 4.67 5.25 -52.85
CA CYS A 55 5.89 5.24 -52.04
C CYS A 55 5.92 4.02 -51.09
N SER A 56 6.94 3.17 -51.20
CA SER A 56 7.11 1.96 -50.38
C SER A 56 7.87 2.19 -49.07
N PHE A 57 8.23 3.44 -48.74
CA PHE A 57 8.99 3.73 -47.53
C PHE A 57 8.18 3.39 -46.27
N ILE A 58 8.79 2.57 -45.42
CA ILE A 58 8.33 2.20 -44.08
C ILE A 58 9.55 2.28 -43.16
N GLY A 59 9.51 3.15 -42.15
CA GLY A 59 10.66 3.37 -41.27
C GLY A 59 10.32 4.19 -40.02
N PRO A 60 11.30 4.45 -39.14
CA PRO A 60 11.07 5.23 -37.93
C PRO A 60 10.54 6.65 -38.24
N VAL A 61 9.64 7.17 -37.40
CA VAL A 61 9.13 8.56 -37.50
C VAL A 61 10.27 9.57 -37.58
N ALA A 62 11.37 9.33 -36.85
CA ALA A 62 12.57 10.18 -36.89
C ALA A 62 13.12 10.41 -38.31
N CYS A 63 13.01 9.41 -39.18
CA CYS A 63 13.53 9.47 -40.55
C CYS A 63 12.50 9.95 -41.57
N LEU A 64 11.23 10.11 -41.18
CA LEU A 64 10.12 10.39 -42.10
C LEU A 64 10.29 11.75 -42.81
N LEU A 65 10.71 12.78 -42.08
CA LEU A 65 10.87 14.13 -42.65
C LEU A 65 12.01 14.19 -43.67
N ASP A 66 13.14 13.54 -43.39
CA ASP A 66 14.26 13.52 -44.32
C ASP A 66 13.93 12.69 -45.55
N HIS A 67 13.25 11.55 -45.38
CA HIS A 67 12.69 10.82 -46.50
C HIS A 67 11.71 11.66 -47.34
N TYR A 68 10.80 12.41 -46.70
CA TYR A 68 9.77 13.16 -47.42
C TYR A 68 10.34 14.24 -48.35
N LYS A 69 11.44 14.91 -47.96
CA LYS A 69 12.15 15.92 -48.79
C LYS A 69 12.68 15.33 -50.10
N GLU A 70 13.04 14.06 -50.09
CA GLU A 70 13.64 13.32 -51.21
C GLU A 70 12.66 12.33 -51.85
N CYS A 71 11.41 12.32 -51.40
CA CYS A 71 10.43 11.34 -51.84
C CYS A 71 10.04 11.61 -53.31
N GLY A 72 10.43 10.73 -54.23
CA GLY A 72 10.09 10.85 -55.65
C GLY A 72 8.59 10.95 -55.95
N PHE A 73 7.74 10.45 -55.05
CA PHE A 73 6.27 10.52 -55.16
C PHE A 73 5.68 11.84 -54.63
N ASN A 74 6.52 12.80 -54.25
CA ASN A 74 6.06 14.12 -53.86
C ASN A 74 5.57 14.90 -55.08
N VAL A 75 4.51 15.70 -54.91
CA VAL A 75 3.92 16.48 -56.00
C VAL A 75 4.43 17.90 -55.91
N VAL A 76 5.08 18.37 -56.97
CA VAL A 76 5.67 19.71 -57.05
C VAL A 76 5.15 20.45 -58.29
N PRO A 77 4.93 21.78 -58.21
CA PRO A 77 4.58 22.57 -59.38
C PRO A 77 5.80 22.78 -60.28
N CYS A 78 5.64 22.65 -61.59
CA CYS A 78 6.65 23.02 -62.56
C CYS A 78 6.92 24.54 -62.53
N CYS A 79 8.18 24.96 -62.57
CA CYS A 79 8.54 26.38 -62.56
C CYS A 79 8.26 27.12 -63.88
N LEU A 80 8.00 26.40 -64.98
CA LEU A 80 7.77 26.99 -66.30
C LEU A 80 6.29 27.06 -66.67
N CYS A 81 5.55 25.96 -66.47
CA CYS A 81 4.14 25.86 -66.86
C CYS A 81 3.18 25.74 -65.66
N HIS A 82 3.70 25.67 -64.43
CA HIS A 82 2.94 25.54 -63.18
C HIS A 82 2.07 24.28 -63.06
N SER A 83 2.19 23.31 -63.97
CA SER A 83 1.52 22.03 -63.83
C SER A 83 2.07 21.23 -62.64
N THR A 84 1.21 20.47 -61.98
CA THR A 84 1.58 19.58 -60.88
C THR A 84 2.19 18.29 -61.44
N VAL A 85 3.45 18.00 -61.09
CA VAL A 85 4.18 16.81 -61.53
C VAL A 85 4.78 16.07 -60.34
N LEU A 86 5.02 14.76 -60.47
CA LEU A 86 5.79 14.03 -59.46
C LEU A 86 7.25 14.48 -59.51
N GLN A 87 7.90 14.53 -58.34
CA GLN A 87 9.30 14.92 -58.21
C GLN A 87 10.22 13.99 -59.00
N SER A 88 9.88 12.69 -59.12
CA SER A 88 10.57 11.73 -59.99
C SER A 88 10.44 12.05 -61.48
N ASP A 89 9.30 12.62 -61.87
CA ASP A 89 8.90 12.74 -63.28
C ASP A 89 9.20 14.13 -63.84
N ILE A 90 9.73 15.05 -63.02
CA ILE A 90 9.99 16.44 -63.42
C ILE A 90 10.97 16.54 -64.60
N LEU A 91 11.97 15.65 -64.65
CA LEU A 91 12.92 15.58 -65.76
C LEU A 91 12.26 15.05 -67.04
N GLU A 92 11.36 14.08 -66.91
CA GLU A 92 10.62 13.53 -68.04
C GLU A 92 9.58 14.52 -68.57
N HIS A 93 8.93 15.27 -67.67
CA HIS A 93 8.07 16.40 -68.00
C HIS A 93 8.80 17.45 -68.84
N PHE A 94 10.06 17.79 -68.51
CA PHE A 94 10.86 18.69 -69.34
C PHE A 94 11.22 18.09 -70.70
N LYS A 95 11.58 16.80 -70.76
CA LYS A 95 11.89 16.11 -72.03
C LYS A 95 10.69 15.99 -72.96
N ASN A 96 9.48 15.88 -72.40
CA ASN A 96 8.23 15.69 -73.14
C ASN A 96 7.57 17.01 -73.59
N GLY A 97 8.29 18.14 -73.54
CA GLY A 97 7.85 19.41 -74.14
C GLY A 97 7.07 20.33 -73.20
N CYS A 98 7.58 20.55 -71.98
CA CYS A 98 7.12 21.62 -71.10
C CYS A 98 7.16 22.97 -71.84
N SER A 99 6.00 23.50 -72.21
CA SER A 99 5.88 24.71 -73.02
C SER A 99 5.48 25.92 -72.16
N ILE A 100 6.24 27.00 -72.27
CA ILE A 100 5.84 28.35 -71.80
C ILE A 100 4.67 28.80 -72.70
N PRO A 101 3.61 29.44 -72.19
CA PRO A 101 2.60 30.04 -73.05
C PRO A 101 3.27 31.09 -73.97
N GLN A 102 3.48 30.77 -75.24
CA GLN A 102 4.04 31.71 -76.22
C GLN A 102 3.00 32.78 -76.54
N ALA A 103 3.36 34.05 -76.29
CA ALA A 103 2.66 35.19 -76.86
C ALA A 103 2.92 35.21 -78.38
N THR A 104 1.88 34.92 -79.14
CA THR A 104 1.87 34.93 -80.60
C THR A 104 2.12 36.34 -81.13
N SER A 105 3.14 36.52 -81.97
CA SER A 105 3.37 37.77 -82.72
C SER A 105 3.53 37.47 -84.20
N LEU A 106 2.79 38.17 -85.07
CA LEU A 106 3.03 38.53 -86.49
C LEU A 106 1.73 39.12 -87.10
N PRO A 107 1.74 39.91 -88.20
CA PRO A 107 2.47 41.16 -88.48
C PRO A 107 1.53 42.36 -88.86
N THR A 108 2.11 43.56 -88.70
CA THR A 108 1.88 44.90 -89.30
C THR A 108 0.64 45.19 -90.16
N ASP A 109 -0.16 46.19 -89.73
CA ASP A 109 -0.48 47.40 -90.53
C ASP A 109 -0.94 48.56 -89.60
N ASN A 110 -0.37 49.75 -89.82
CA ASN A 110 -0.42 50.92 -88.92
C ASN A 110 -1.74 51.70 -88.95
N PRO A 111 -2.16 52.26 -87.80
CA PRO A 111 -2.09 53.72 -87.60
C PRO A 111 -1.57 54.10 -86.19
N ALA A 112 -0.27 53.92 -85.93
CA ALA A 112 0.31 53.99 -84.58
C ALA A 112 1.13 55.27 -84.27
N THR A 113 0.52 56.46 -84.34
CA THR A 113 1.17 57.68 -83.80
C THR A 113 0.40 58.35 -82.66
N GLN A 114 -0.90 58.07 -82.49
CA GLN A 114 -1.68 58.57 -81.35
C GLN A 114 -1.70 57.59 -80.16
N GLU A 115 -1.66 56.28 -80.40
CA GLU A 115 -1.62 55.27 -79.33
C GLU A 115 -0.27 55.18 -78.61
N LEU A 116 0.85 55.37 -79.31
CA LEU A 116 2.19 55.31 -78.73
C LEU A 116 2.44 56.44 -77.70
N GLY A 117 1.88 57.63 -77.95
CA GLY A 117 1.93 58.77 -77.04
C GLY A 117 1.11 58.55 -75.76
N ASN A 118 -0.07 57.93 -75.89
CA ASN A 118 -0.90 57.56 -74.75
C ASN A 118 -0.23 56.48 -73.89
N VAL A 119 0.37 55.46 -74.50
CA VAL A 119 1.13 54.41 -73.81
C VAL A 119 2.35 54.99 -73.09
N SER A 120 3.09 55.90 -73.72
CA SER A 120 4.24 56.56 -73.09
C SER A 120 3.85 57.38 -71.85
N LYS A 121 2.72 58.11 -71.91
CA LYS A 121 2.18 58.86 -70.77
C LYS A 121 1.79 57.93 -69.61
N VAL A 122 1.09 56.83 -69.91
CA VAL A 122 0.71 55.82 -68.91
C VAL A 122 1.95 55.18 -68.27
N CYS A 123 2.99 54.87 -69.04
CA CYS A 123 4.26 54.37 -68.51
C CYS A 123 4.95 55.36 -67.56
N LEU A 124 4.94 56.66 -67.87
CA LEU A 124 5.53 57.68 -66.99
C LEU A 124 4.75 57.82 -65.67
N GLU A 125 3.42 57.77 -65.73
CA GLU A 125 2.58 57.78 -64.53
C GLU A 125 2.79 56.53 -63.68
N MET A 126 2.93 55.36 -64.32
CA MET A 126 3.21 54.09 -63.64
C MET A 126 4.59 54.11 -62.98
N ASN A 127 5.62 54.61 -63.65
CA ASN A 127 6.96 54.76 -63.07
C ASN A 127 6.97 55.74 -61.89
N ARG A 128 6.19 56.83 -61.95
CA ARG A 128 6.02 57.74 -60.81
C ARG A 128 5.32 57.06 -59.64
N ALA A 129 4.29 56.25 -59.89
CA ALA A 129 3.60 55.48 -58.86
C ALA A 129 4.52 54.42 -58.22
N ILE A 130 5.30 53.71 -59.04
CA ILE A 130 6.31 52.74 -58.59
C ILE A 130 7.36 53.44 -57.72
N GLY A 131 7.81 54.64 -58.10
CA GLY A 131 8.73 55.44 -57.28
C GLY A 131 8.17 55.72 -55.88
N LYS A 132 6.91 56.17 -55.79
CA LYS A 132 6.24 56.40 -54.50
C LYS A 132 6.09 55.12 -53.68
N ILE A 133 5.69 54.02 -54.31
CA ILE A 133 5.60 52.71 -53.64
C ILE A 133 6.96 52.29 -53.09
N SER A 134 8.04 52.53 -53.83
CA SER A 134 9.40 52.22 -53.39
C SER A 134 9.80 53.06 -52.17
N GLU A 135 9.46 54.34 -52.14
CA GLU A 135 9.70 55.22 -50.97
C GLU A 135 8.89 54.76 -49.75
N ASP A 136 7.62 54.41 -49.94
CA ASP A 136 6.75 53.90 -48.88
C ASP A 136 7.28 52.58 -48.30
N ILE A 137 7.75 51.66 -49.16
CA ILE A 137 8.36 50.39 -48.73
C ILE A 137 9.61 50.64 -47.88
N MET A 138 10.47 51.58 -48.29
CA MET A 138 11.68 51.91 -47.52
C MET A 138 11.34 52.53 -46.15
N SER A 139 10.33 53.39 -46.11
CA SER A 139 9.81 53.98 -44.85
C SER A 139 9.23 52.93 -43.91
N LEU A 140 8.44 51.99 -44.46
CA LEU A 140 7.87 50.87 -43.71
C LEU A 140 8.95 49.92 -43.20
N GLN A 141 9.97 49.60 -44.01
CA GLN A 141 11.10 48.78 -43.57
C GLN A 141 11.87 49.42 -42.41
N SER A 142 12.13 50.73 -42.48
CA SER A 142 12.78 51.46 -41.39
C SER A 142 11.94 51.43 -40.10
N SER A 143 10.63 51.66 -40.23
CA SER A 143 9.70 51.64 -39.09
C SER A 143 9.57 50.24 -38.48
N LEU A 144 9.55 49.19 -39.30
CA LEU A 144 9.50 47.80 -38.86
C LEU A 144 10.79 47.40 -38.12
N ASN A 145 11.95 47.81 -38.63
CA ASN A 145 13.23 47.56 -37.98
C ASN A 145 13.28 48.21 -36.59
N ARG A 146 12.88 49.49 -36.49
CA ARG A 146 12.80 50.20 -35.21
C ARG A 146 11.84 49.51 -34.24
N CYS A 147 10.64 49.15 -34.69
CA CYS A 147 9.69 48.41 -33.87
C CYS A 147 10.24 47.06 -33.39
N SER A 148 11.03 46.37 -34.21
CA SER A 148 11.67 45.11 -33.84
C SER A 148 12.74 45.30 -32.77
N GLU A 149 13.53 46.37 -32.86
CA GLU A 149 14.53 46.73 -31.85
C GLU A 149 13.87 47.09 -30.52
N ASP A 150 12.82 47.93 -30.55
CA ASP A 150 12.05 48.30 -29.36
C ASP A 150 11.44 47.07 -28.67
N ALA A 151 10.87 46.14 -29.46
CA ALA A 151 10.31 44.90 -28.94
C ALA A 151 11.38 44.00 -28.29
N ARG A 152 12.59 43.94 -28.86
CA ARG A 152 13.71 43.21 -28.23
C ARG A 152 14.20 43.89 -26.96
N ALA A 153 14.24 45.22 -26.93
CA ALA A 153 14.64 45.98 -25.76
C ALA A 153 13.66 45.77 -24.60
N GLU A 154 12.36 45.91 -24.85
CA GLU A 154 11.32 45.65 -23.84
C GLU A 154 11.27 44.17 -23.44
N GLY A 155 11.46 43.24 -24.38
CA GLY A 155 11.59 41.81 -24.05
C GLY A 155 12.74 41.52 -23.09
N THR A 156 13.89 42.17 -23.31
CA THR A 156 15.06 42.06 -22.43
C THR A 156 14.79 42.67 -21.06
N ARG A 157 14.14 43.85 -21.01
CA ARG A 157 13.78 44.55 -19.78
C ARG A 157 12.80 43.74 -18.93
N CYS A 158 11.72 43.24 -19.53
CA CYS A 158 10.73 42.40 -18.86
C CYS A 158 11.36 41.12 -18.33
N LYS A 159 12.22 40.46 -19.11
CA LYS A 159 12.95 39.28 -18.66
C LYS A 159 13.82 39.57 -17.44
N GLY A 160 14.62 40.63 -17.47
CA GLY A 160 15.47 41.02 -16.33
C GLY A 160 14.65 41.36 -15.08
N GLN A 161 13.50 42.02 -15.25
CA GLN A 161 12.60 42.31 -14.13
C GLN A 161 11.98 41.04 -13.54
N LEU A 162 11.54 40.10 -14.38
CA LEU A 162 11.01 38.81 -13.94
C LEU A 162 12.07 37.99 -13.19
N GLU A 163 13.31 37.95 -13.69
CA GLU A 163 14.42 37.25 -13.04
C GLU A 163 14.74 37.86 -11.67
N ALA A 164 14.80 39.19 -11.57
CA ALA A 164 15.04 39.89 -10.31
C ALA A 164 13.92 39.67 -9.27
N GLU A 165 12.67 39.72 -9.70
CA GLU A 165 11.50 39.41 -8.87
C GLU A 165 11.53 37.95 -8.38
N THR A 166 11.86 37.02 -9.27
CA THR A 166 11.98 35.59 -8.94
C THR A 166 13.09 35.35 -7.91
N SER A 167 14.25 35.98 -8.08
CA SER A 167 15.35 35.91 -7.10
C SER A 167 14.92 36.48 -5.74
N ARG A 168 14.25 37.63 -5.72
CA ARG A 168 13.77 38.24 -4.47
C ARG A 168 12.77 37.35 -3.74
N LEU A 169 11.78 36.80 -4.44
CA LEU A 169 10.79 35.90 -3.87
C LEU A 169 11.43 34.61 -3.35
N THR A 170 12.41 34.08 -4.08
CA THR A 170 13.17 32.89 -3.66
C THR A 170 13.93 33.15 -2.35
N GLU A 171 14.57 34.31 -2.23
CA GLU A 171 15.29 34.68 -1.00
C GLU A 171 14.33 34.86 0.18
N GLN A 172 13.17 35.49 -0.03
CA GLN A 172 12.13 35.62 0.99
C GLN A 172 11.59 34.25 1.43
N LEU A 173 11.32 33.34 0.49
CA LEU A 173 10.83 32.00 0.78
C LEU A 173 11.86 31.19 1.59
N ASN A 174 13.13 31.28 1.21
CA ASN A 174 14.23 30.63 1.95
C ASN A 174 14.38 31.21 3.36
N GLY A 175 14.23 32.54 3.50
CA GLY A 175 14.21 33.21 4.79
C GLY A 175 13.09 32.70 5.70
N LEU A 176 11.86 32.65 5.19
CA LEU A 176 10.69 32.12 5.89
C LEU A 176 10.86 30.64 6.26
N SER A 177 11.33 29.82 5.32
CA SER A 177 11.57 28.38 5.55
C SER A 177 12.57 28.17 6.69
N ARG A 178 13.65 28.96 6.73
CA ARG A 178 14.65 28.91 7.81
C ARG A 178 14.05 29.30 9.16
N VAL A 179 13.29 30.41 9.23
CA VAL A 179 12.65 30.86 10.48
C VAL A 179 11.67 29.81 11.00
N CYS A 180 10.80 29.30 10.14
CA CYS A 180 9.88 28.22 10.49
C CYS A 180 10.65 27.00 11.01
N ALA A 181 11.68 26.53 10.30
CA ALA A 181 12.47 25.38 10.71
C ALA A 181 13.13 25.58 12.09
N SER A 182 13.69 26.75 12.37
CA SER A 182 14.29 27.05 13.68
C SER A 182 13.24 27.09 14.80
N GLU A 183 12.13 27.81 14.61
CA GLU A 183 11.10 27.94 15.65
C GLU A 183 10.44 26.60 15.97
N PHE A 184 10.15 25.79 14.95
CA PHE A 184 9.62 24.45 15.15
C PHE A 184 10.62 23.54 15.87
N THR A 185 11.90 23.62 15.53
CA THR A 185 12.94 22.80 16.18
C THR A 185 13.09 23.16 17.65
N GLU A 186 13.15 24.45 17.98
CA GLU A 186 13.23 24.92 19.37
C GLU A 186 12.00 24.49 20.19
N ARG A 187 10.79 24.69 19.66
CA ARG A 187 9.56 24.27 20.34
C ARG A 187 9.49 22.76 20.55
N LEU A 188 9.90 21.97 19.54
CA LEU A 188 9.95 20.51 19.65
C LEU A 188 10.97 20.06 20.69
N GLN A 189 12.10 20.74 20.80
CA GLN A 189 13.11 20.44 21.80
C GLN A 189 12.59 20.68 23.23
N VAL A 190 11.98 21.84 23.47
CA VAL A 190 11.35 22.16 24.77
C VAL A 190 10.27 21.15 25.12
N LEU A 191 9.42 20.76 24.16
CA LEU A 191 8.38 19.75 24.38
C LEU A 191 8.99 18.38 24.75
N ARG A 192 10.08 17.96 24.08
CA ARG A 192 10.76 16.69 24.37
C ARG A 192 11.38 16.67 25.76
N GLU A 193 12.01 17.76 26.17
CA GLU A 193 12.57 17.92 27.51
C GLU A 193 11.46 17.86 28.57
N ALA A 194 10.37 18.60 28.39
CA ALA A 194 9.22 18.55 29.29
C ALA A 194 8.59 17.15 29.39
N MET A 195 8.50 16.42 28.27
CA MET A 195 8.01 15.04 28.26
C MET A 195 8.96 14.08 28.98
N ALA A 196 10.27 14.27 28.85
CA ALA A 196 11.27 13.47 29.55
C ALA A 196 11.20 13.70 31.07
N ASP A 197 11.10 14.96 31.49
CA ASP A 197 10.92 15.33 32.91
C ASP A 197 9.63 14.75 33.48
N TYR A 198 8.52 14.88 32.75
CA TYR A 198 7.24 14.28 33.16
C TYR A 198 7.34 12.75 33.30
N LYS A 199 7.98 12.08 32.33
CA LYS A 199 8.21 10.63 32.39
C LYS A 199 9.03 10.22 33.61
N ASN A 200 10.08 10.98 33.93
CA ASN A 200 10.93 10.74 35.09
C ASN A 200 10.12 10.91 36.38
N HIS A 201 9.37 12.02 36.50
CA HIS A 201 8.52 12.29 37.65
C HIS A 201 7.48 11.18 37.90
N VAL A 202 6.78 10.75 36.86
CA VAL A 202 5.81 9.63 36.96
C VAL A 202 6.51 8.33 37.37
N SER A 203 7.71 8.06 36.85
CA SER A 203 8.46 6.84 37.18
C SER A 203 8.92 6.83 38.63
N GLU A 204 9.38 7.98 39.15
CA GLU A 204 9.73 8.15 40.57
C GLU A 204 8.52 7.95 41.47
N GLU A 205 7.38 8.58 41.17
CA GLU A 205 6.16 8.42 41.96
C GLU A 205 5.68 6.96 41.96
N LEU A 206 5.72 6.28 40.80
CA LEU A 206 5.38 4.85 40.73
C LEU A 206 6.35 3.98 41.54
N CYS A 207 7.62 4.34 41.63
CA CYS A 207 8.60 3.66 42.47
C CYS A 207 8.25 3.83 43.96
N VAL A 208 7.96 5.07 44.38
CA VAL A 208 7.51 5.36 45.75
C VAL A 208 6.23 4.60 46.10
N GLN A 209 5.27 4.53 45.18
CA GLN A 209 4.02 3.78 45.41
C GLN A 209 4.27 2.26 45.47
N ARG A 210 5.18 1.73 44.65
CA ARG A 210 5.60 0.32 44.72
C ARG A 210 6.22 0.00 46.08
N ASP A 211 7.10 0.86 46.58
CA ASP A 211 7.78 0.64 47.86
C ASP A 211 6.76 0.65 49.00
N LYS A 212 5.86 1.65 49.03
CA LYS A 212 4.74 1.70 49.98
C LYS A 212 3.87 0.45 49.93
N LEU A 213 3.53 -0.03 48.73
CA LEU A 213 2.73 -1.25 48.57
C LEU A 213 3.47 -2.49 49.07
N THR A 214 4.79 -2.54 48.85
CA THR A 214 5.65 -3.62 49.32
C THR A 214 5.72 -3.64 50.84
N ASP A 215 5.82 -2.48 51.49
CA ASP A 215 5.77 -2.36 52.95
C ASP A 215 4.41 -2.82 53.51
N VAL A 216 3.31 -2.44 52.86
CA VAL A 216 1.96 -2.91 53.23
C VAL A 216 1.84 -4.41 53.06
N LEU A 217 2.38 -4.96 51.96
CA LEU A 217 2.37 -6.40 51.69
C LEU A 217 3.14 -7.17 52.76
N ASP A 218 4.34 -6.71 53.14
CA ASP A 218 5.15 -7.30 54.20
C ASP A 218 4.43 -7.21 55.57
N MET A 219 3.79 -6.07 55.87
CA MET A 219 2.97 -5.92 57.08
C MET A 219 1.80 -6.90 57.11
N VAL A 220 1.09 -7.06 55.98
CA VAL A 220 -0.02 -8.01 55.83
C VAL A 220 0.49 -9.44 55.96
N GLN A 221 1.62 -9.76 55.33
CA GLN A 221 2.23 -11.08 55.36
C GLN A 221 2.75 -11.47 56.76
N LYS A 222 3.23 -10.50 57.55
CA LYS A 222 3.60 -10.70 58.97
C LYS A 222 2.39 -10.89 59.88
N ARG A 223 1.22 -10.36 59.52
CA ARG A 223 -0.04 -10.49 60.29
C ARG A 223 -0.88 -11.69 59.86
N LEU A 224 -0.70 -12.19 58.63
CA LEU A 224 -1.25 -13.47 58.23
C LEU A 224 -0.40 -14.61 58.84
N PRO A 225 -1.03 -15.70 59.33
CA PRO A 225 -0.31 -16.93 59.54
C PRO A 225 0.42 -17.29 58.25
N SER A 226 1.71 -17.64 58.36
CA SER A 226 2.55 -18.08 57.23
C SER A 226 1.73 -18.92 56.25
N PRO A 227 1.77 -18.66 54.93
CA PRO A 227 1.07 -19.53 53.98
C PRO A 227 1.62 -20.92 54.21
N SER A 228 0.81 -21.77 54.83
CA SER A 228 1.13 -23.17 55.07
C SER A 228 1.66 -23.72 53.75
N LYS A 229 2.89 -24.29 53.76
CA LYS A 229 3.43 -25.08 52.64
C LYS A 229 2.24 -25.79 51.99
N HIS A 230 1.93 -25.47 50.73
CA HIS A 230 0.83 -26.11 50.02
C HIS A 230 0.99 -27.61 50.22
N GLU A 231 0.09 -28.21 51.01
CA GLU A 231 0.21 -29.61 51.35
C GLU A 231 0.02 -30.38 50.04
N ARG A 232 1.06 -31.12 49.61
CA ARG A 232 1.07 -31.85 48.33
C ARG A 232 1.26 -33.32 48.64
N ILE A 233 0.35 -34.13 48.13
CA ILE A 233 0.42 -35.58 48.24
C ILE A 233 0.88 -36.14 46.91
N HIS A 234 1.91 -36.98 46.96
CA HIS A 234 2.37 -37.77 45.82
C HIS A 234 1.97 -39.23 46.03
N TRP A 235 1.48 -39.86 44.96
CA TRP A 235 1.14 -41.27 44.93
C TRP A 235 1.77 -41.90 43.69
N TYR A 236 2.64 -42.88 43.91
CA TYR A 236 3.27 -43.68 42.86
C TYR A 236 2.42 -44.93 42.59
N ILE A 237 2.18 -45.21 41.32
CA ILE A 237 1.42 -46.37 40.87
C ILE A 237 2.41 -47.33 40.20
N GLU A 238 2.58 -48.50 40.80
CA GLU A 238 3.40 -49.58 40.24
C GLU A 238 2.52 -50.51 39.38
N HIS A 239 3.16 -51.37 38.58
CA HIS A 239 2.47 -52.38 37.76
C HIS A 239 1.47 -51.78 36.75
N TRP A 240 1.83 -50.65 36.12
CA TRP A 240 0.98 -49.94 35.16
C TRP A 240 0.46 -50.82 34.01
N ALA A 241 1.31 -51.69 33.46
CA ALA A 241 0.93 -52.60 32.38
C ALA A 241 -0.21 -53.56 32.78
N ASP A 242 -0.16 -54.10 34.00
CA ASP A 242 -1.21 -54.98 34.53
C ASP A 242 -2.52 -54.20 34.70
N LEU A 243 -2.42 -52.97 35.22
CA LEU A 243 -3.57 -52.07 35.37
C LEU A 243 -4.27 -51.79 34.02
N LYS A 244 -3.48 -51.54 32.97
CA LYS A 244 -3.98 -51.34 31.61
C LYS A 244 -4.65 -52.59 31.05
N ASN A 245 -4.01 -53.75 31.21
CA ASN A 245 -4.56 -55.05 30.75
C ASN A 245 -5.87 -55.42 31.47
N GLU A 246 -5.96 -55.13 32.77
CA GLU A 246 -7.19 -55.31 33.53
C GLU A 246 -8.29 -54.36 33.08
N ALA A 247 -7.96 -53.09 32.78
CA ALA A 247 -8.93 -52.15 32.23
C ALA A 247 -9.46 -52.61 30.87
N LEU A 248 -8.59 -53.12 30.00
CA LEU A 248 -8.96 -53.68 28.70
C LEU A 248 -9.89 -54.90 28.81
N SER A 249 -9.61 -55.80 29.74
CA SER A 249 -10.41 -57.02 29.92
C SER A 249 -11.75 -56.78 30.62
N SER A 250 -11.82 -55.84 31.57
CA SER A 250 -13.02 -55.55 32.37
C SER A 250 -13.80 -54.31 31.91
N GLY A 251 -13.29 -53.56 30.93
CA GLY A 251 -13.86 -52.31 30.42
C GLY A 251 -13.52 -51.07 31.26
N SER A 252 -13.23 -51.23 32.55
CA SER A 252 -12.67 -50.16 33.38
C SER A 252 -12.02 -50.71 34.64
N LYS A 253 -10.91 -50.10 35.06
CA LYS A 253 -10.22 -50.43 36.30
C LYS A 253 -9.97 -49.19 37.13
N SER A 254 -10.18 -49.29 38.44
CA SER A 254 -9.93 -48.20 39.39
C SER A 254 -8.93 -48.63 40.47
N LEU A 255 -8.04 -47.72 40.82
CA LEU A 255 -7.15 -47.83 41.98
C LEU A 255 -7.45 -46.69 42.94
N TYR A 256 -7.28 -46.96 44.24
CA TYR A 256 -7.46 -45.98 45.30
C TYR A 256 -6.15 -45.87 46.07
N SER A 257 -5.72 -44.62 46.31
CA SER A 257 -4.57 -44.35 47.16
C SER A 257 -4.90 -44.75 48.61
N PRO A 258 -3.87 -44.97 49.45
CA PRO A 258 -4.05 -45.00 50.89
C PRO A 258 -4.70 -43.71 51.40
N LYS A 259 -5.39 -43.82 52.55
CA LYS A 259 -5.93 -42.68 53.29
C LYS A 259 -4.79 -41.76 53.74
N ARG A 260 -5.00 -40.45 53.56
CA ARG A 260 -4.11 -39.37 54.00
C ARG A 260 -4.92 -38.28 54.66
N THR A 261 -4.26 -37.46 55.48
CA THR A 261 -4.89 -36.29 56.10
C THR A 261 -4.39 -35.04 55.38
N MET A 262 -5.30 -34.15 54.98
CA MET A 262 -4.97 -32.84 54.42
C MET A 262 -5.83 -31.77 55.08
N TYR A 263 -5.20 -30.74 55.66
CA TYR A 263 -5.92 -29.69 56.39
C TYR A 263 -6.93 -30.24 57.42
N GLY A 264 -6.61 -31.38 58.05
CA GLY A 264 -7.48 -32.09 59.00
C GLY A 264 -8.51 -33.03 58.37
N TYR A 265 -8.78 -32.93 57.06
CA TYR A 265 -9.71 -33.82 56.36
C TYR A 265 -9.04 -35.12 55.95
N ASN A 266 -9.75 -36.23 56.10
CA ASN A 266 -9.31 -37.51 55.56
C ASN A 266 -9.65 -37.60 54.07
N VAL A 267 -8.63 -37.80 53.24
CA VAL A 267 -8.76 -37.88 51.78
C VAL A 267 -8.12 -39.14 51.23
N SER A 268 -8.64 -39.61 50.10
CA SER A 268 -7.96 -40.56 49.21
C SER A 268 -8.11 -40.11 47.76
N GLN A 269 -7.11 -40.37 46.94
CA GLN A 269 -7.17 -40.18 45.50
C GLN A 269 -7.62 -41.49 44.84
N SER A 270 -8.29 -41.41 43.70
CA SER A 270 -8.45 -42.56 42.82
C SER A 270 -8.03 -42.25 41.39
N VAL A 271 -7.43 -43.23 40.75
CA VAL A 271 -7.17 -43.25 39.31
C VAL A 271 -8.10 -44.27 38.68
N GLN A 272 -8.71 -43.90 37.55
CA GLN A 272 -9.61 -44.76 36.81
C GLN A 272 -9.15 -44.83 35.35
N LEU A 273 -8.91 -46.04 34.86
CA LEU A 273 -8.74 -46.32 33.45
C LEU A 273 -10.08 -46.80 32.89
N THR A 274 -10.57 -46.16 31.83
CA THR A 274 -11.87 -46.49 31.22
C THR A 274 -11.72 -46.63 29.72
N CYS A 275 -12.15 -47.77 29.18
CA CYS A 275 -12.18 -47.97 27.74
C CYS A 275 -13.23 -47.03 27.11
N MET A 276 -12.77 -46.15 26.21
CA MET A 276 -13.57 -45.18 25.48
C MET A 276 -13.55 -45.50 23.99
N GLY A 277 -14.02 -46.71 23.63
CA GLY A 277 -13.95 -47.20 22.26
C GLY A 277 -12.57 -47.76 21.93
N ARG A 278 -11.77 -47.02 21.15
CA ARG A 278 -10.42 -47.47 20.73
C ARG A 278 -9.30 -47.03 21.67
N GLU A 279 -9.58 -46.11 22.58
CA GLU A 279 -8.60 -45.52 23.50
C GLU A 279 -8.98 -45.83 24.95
N ILE A 280 -7.99 -45.72 25.85
CA ILE A 280 -8.23 -45.85 27.28
C ILE A 280 -8.06 -44.47 27.92
N GLY A 281 -9.14 -43.90 28.43
CA GLY A 281 -9.11 -42.63 29.14
C GLY A 281 -8.57 -42.78 30.55
N PHE A 282 -7.75 -41.83 30.98
CA PHE A 282 -7.23 -41.71 32.34
C PHE A 282 -8.04 -40.66 33.13
N GLY A 283 -8.80 -41.10 34.12
CA GLY A 283 -9.53 -40.26 35.06
C GLY A 283 -8.85 -40.18 36.43
N CYS A 284 -8.98 -39.03 37.10
CA CYS A 284 -8.39 -38.80 38.41
C CYS A 284 -9.32 -38.02 39.34
N PHE A 285 -9.52 -38.51 40.55
CA PHE A 285 -10.52 -37.99 41.49
C PHE A 285 -10.00 -37.93 42.92
N MET A 286 -10.53 -36.98 43.69
CA MET A 286 -10.39 -36.93 45.14
C MET A 286 -11.66 -37.44 45.83
N HIS A 287 -11.49 -38.17 46.92
CA HIS A 287 -12.55 -38.68 47.78
C HIS A 287 -12.36 -38.16 49.19
N LEU A 288 -13.45 -37.68 49.79
CA LEU A 288 -13.52 -37.34 51.21
C LEU A 288 -13.95 -38.57 51.99
N LEU A 289 -13.18 -38.92 53.01
CA LEU A 289 -13.38 -40.09 53.86
C LEU A 289 -13.83 -39.65 55.27
N PRO A 290 -14.64 -40.46 55.97
CA PRO A 290 -14.97 -40.20 57.38
C PRO A 290 -13.73 -40.11 58.27
N GLY A 291 -13.76 -39.16 59.20
CA GLY A 291 -12.74 -38.94 60.22
C GLY A 291 -13.32 -38.72 61.61
N GLU A 292 -12.54 -39.08 62.63
CA GLU A 292 -12.92 -38.95 64.05
C GLU A 292 -13.08 -37.49 64.47
N HIS A 293 -12.41 -36.56 63.78
CA HIS A 293 -12.43 -35.12 64.05
C HIS A 293 -13.33 -34.34 63.09
N ASP A 294 -14.13 -35.00 62.24
CA ASP A 294 -14.96 -34.33 61.22
C ASP A 294 -15.97 -33.34 61.81
N SER A 295 -16.35 -33.49 63.08
CA SER A 295 -17.26 -32.58 63.79
C SER A 295 -16.65 -31.19 64.06
N GLN A 296 -15.32 -31.10 64.05
CA GLN A 296 -14.56 -29.86 64.31
C GLN A 296 -14.16 -29.14 63.01
N LEU A 297 -14.38 -29.79 61.86
CA LEU A 297 -14.03 -29.27 60.55
C LEU A 297 -15.19 -28.52 59.89
N GLU A 298 -14.86 -27.63 58.97
CA GLU A 298 -15.84 -26.88 58.18
C GLU A 298 -16.51 -27.81 57.15
N TRP A 299 -17.84 -27.76 57.10
CA TRP A 299 -18.65 -28.49 56.11
C TRP A 299 -19.76 -27.58 55.57
N PRO A 300 -20.09 -27.66 54.27
CA PRO A 300 -19.50 -28.49 53.21
C PRO A 300 -18.02 -28.16 52.94
N PHE A 301 -17.25 -29.14 52.48
CA PHE A 301 -15.86 -28.96 52.10
C PHE A 301 -15.76 -27.85 51.03
N SER A 302 -14.98 -26.81 51.34
CA SER A 302 -14.95 -25.53 50.60
C SER A 302 -13.55 -25.17 50.06
N LYS A 303 -12.58 -26.10 50.08
CA LYS A 303 -11.21 -25.85 49.63
C LYS A 303 -11.07 -25.98 48.10
N VAL A 304 -10.13 -25.22 47.54
CA VAL A 304 -9.68 -25.37 46.15
C VAL A 304 -8.53 -26.37 46.12
N TYR A 305 -8.61 -27.36 45.24
CA TYR A 305 -7.58 -28.40 45.12
C TYR A 305 -7.35 -28.79 43.65
N THR A 306 -6.23 -29.46 43.40
CA THR A 306 -5.85 -29.94 42.07
C THR A 306 -5.59 -31.45 42.14
N VAL A 307 -6.13 -32.21 41.18
CA VAL A 307 -5.83 -33.63 40.99
C VAL A 307 -5.23 -33.84 39.61
N GLY A 308 -4.27 -34.74 39.47
CA GLY A 308 -3.57 -34.95 38.21
C GLY A 308 -2.38 -35.89 38.31
N VAL A 309 -1.64 -35.97 37.21
CA VAL A 309 -0.40 -36.73 37.05
C VAL A 309 0.77 -35.79 36.80
N ILE A 310 1.91 -36.11 37.38
CA ILE A 310 3.13 -35.29 37.35
C ILE A 310 4.18 -36.06 36.57
N HIS A 311 4.86 -35.39 35.65
CA HIS A 311 5.94 -36.00 34.89
C HIS A 311 7.13 -36.34 35.81
N PRO A 312 7.70 -37.57 35.74
CA PRO A 312 8.74 -38.02 36.66
C PRO A 312 10.02 -37.18 36.59
N LYS A 313 10.38 -36.69 35.39
CA LYS A 313 11.59 -35.86 35.15
C LYS A 313 11.38 -34.35 35.29
N GLY A 314 10.16 -33.87 35.59
CA GLY A 314 9.88 -32.43 35.59
C GLY A 314 8.64 -32.06 36.40
N GLN A 315 8.84 -31.49 37.59
CA GLN A 315 7.74 -31.09 38.50
C GLN A 315 6.80 -30.02 37.94
N SER A 316 7.19 -29.33 36.87
CA SER A 316 6.39 -28.29 36.20
C SER A 316 5.54 -28.83 35.03
N ASN A 317 5.78 -30.06 34.57
CA ASN A 317 4.97 -30.70 33.54
C ASN A 317 3.92 -31.59 34.21
N VAL A 318 2.69 -31.09 34.29
CA VAL A 318 1.59 -31.70 35.06
C VAL A 318 0.32 -31.65 34.22
N ILE A 319 -0.29 -32.81 34.01
CA ILE A 319 -1.65 -32.90 33.47
C ILE A 319 -2.60 -32.93 34.66
N SER A 320 -3.41 -31.89 34.83
CA SER A 320 -4.25 -31.76 36.03
C SER A 320 -5.56 -31.04 35.80
N TYR A 321 -6.48 -31.25 36.75
CA TYR A 321 -7.76 -30.58 36.83
C TYR A 321 -7.91 -29.87 38.17
N LYS A 322 -8.18 -28.57 38.11
CA LYS A 322 -8.41 -27.72 39.28
C LYS A 322 -9.89 -27.75 39.64
N VAL A 323 -10.18 -28.07 40.90
CA VAL A 323 -11.52 -28.13 41.45
C VAL A 323 -11.72 -26.98 42.43
N ASN A 324 -12.77 -26.20 42.20
CA ASN A 324 -13.30 -25.28 43.20
C ASN A 324 -14.55 -25.92 43.84
N SER A 325 -14.36 -26.57 44.99
CA SER A 325 -15.45 -27.29 45.67
C SER A 325 -16.62 -26.38 46.07
N GLY A 326 -16.36 -25.10 46.34
CA GLY A 326 -17.37 -24.10 46.66
C GLY A 326 -18.43 -23.90 45.56
N TRP A 327 -18.07 -24.14 44.29
CA TRP A 327 -19.00 -24.03 43.16
C TRP A 327 -19.88 -25.26 42.96
N HIS A 328 -19.59 -26.34 43.70
CA HIS A 328 -20.19 -27.65 43.50
C HIS A 328 -20.84 -28.21 44.78
N ILE A 329 -21.01 -27.37 45.81
CA ILE A 329 -21.54 -27.73 47.13
C ILE A 329 -22.82 -28.57 47.05
N TYR A 330 -23.73 -28.24 46.13
CA TYR A 330 -25.03 -28.91 45.96
C TYR A 330 -25.05 -29.94 44.81
N ARG A 331 -23.97 -30.07 44.03
CA ARG A 331 -23.88 -31.09 42.98
C ARG A 331 -23.39 -32.41 43.59
N ARG A 332 -24.22 -33.46 43.49
CA ARG A 332 -23.91 -34.85 43.86
C ARG A 332 -23.59 -35.12 45.35
N ASN A 333 -23.79 -34.15 46.26
CA ASN A 333 -23.57 -34.29 47.71
C ASN A 333 -22.16 -34.75 48.13
N LEU A 334 -21.18 -34.68 47.23
CA LEU A 334 -19.84 -35.25 47.44
C LEU A 334 -18.99 -34.45 48.43
N PHE A 335 -19.30 -33.16 48.61
CA PHE A 335 -18.59 -32.25 49.51
C PHE A 335 -19.27 -32.09 50.89
N LEU A 336 -20.41 -32.74 51.13
CA LEU A 336 -21.02 -32.79 52.47
C LEU A 336 -20.23 -33.74 53.38
N ARG A 337 -20.33 -33.55 54.70
CA ARG A 337 -19.69 -34.43 55.70
C ARG A 337 -20.00 -35.90 55.44
N PRO A 338 -18.99 -36.76 55.19
CA PRO A 338 -19.23 -38.18 54.95
C PRO A 338 -19.56 -38.88 56.27
N LYS A 339 -20.66 -39.65 56.28
CA LYS A 339 -20.99 -40.55 57.41
C LYS A 339 -20.38 -41.94 57.22
N GLU A 340 -20.17 -42.32 55.96
CA GLU A 340 -19.62 -43.60 55.52
C GLU A 340 -18.76 -43.38 54.27
N ARG A 341 -18.01 -44.41 53.88
CA ARG A 341 -17.18 -44.36 52.67
C ARG A 341 -18.08 -44.31 51.43
N ARG A 342 -18.02 -43.21 50.69
CA ARG A 342 -18.76 -43.05 49.42
C ARG A 342 -18.03 -43.75 48.29
N LYS A 343 -18.78 -44.21 47.28
CA LYS A 343 -18.23 -44.78 46.04
C LYS A 343 -17.81 -43.73 45.01
N GLY A 344 -18.18 -42.46 45.19
CA GLY A 344 -17.93 -41.37 44.23
C GLY A 344 -16.92 -40.35 44.74
N GLY A 345 -16.02 -39.93 43.84
CA GLY A 345 -15.07 -38.84 44.05
C GLY A 345 -15.31 -37.69 43.08
N PHE A 346 -14.66 -36.55 43.33
CA PHE A 346 -14.74 -35.37 42.46
C PHE A 346 -13.37 -35.04 41.87
N GLY A 347 -13.36 -34.84 40.55
CA GLY A 347 -12.17 -34.66 39.73
C GLY A 347 -12.54 -34.70 38.26
N ALA A 348 -11.64 -35.17 37.42
CA ALA A 348 -11.84 -35.26 35.97
C ALA A 348 -12.03 -36.71 35.51
N VAL A 349 -13.05 -36.92 34.67
CA VAL A 349 -13.39 -38.23 34.11
C VAL A 349 -12.38 -38.68 33.06
N CYS A 350 -11.83 -37.74 32.29
CA CYS A 350 -10.73 -37.97 31.36
C CYS A 350 -9.81 -36.75 31.40
N LEU A 351 -8.58 -36.94 31.87
CA LEU A 351 -7.51 -35.94 31.88
C LEU A 351 -6.61 -36.06 30.65
N SER A 352 -6.41 -37.28 30.17
CA SER A 352 -5.55 -37.66 29.03
C SER A 352 -5.87 -39.12 28.64
N THR A 353 -5.31 -39.61 27.55
CA THR A 353 -5.34 -41.02 27.19
C THR A 353 -4.13 -41.76 27.77
N VAL A 354 -4.25 -43.08 27.98
CA VAL A 354 -3.12 -43.91 28.42
C VAL A 354 -1.98 -43.86 27.40
N GLU A 355 -2.32 -43.84 26.11
CA GLU A 355 -1.37 -43.74 25.01
C GLU A 355 -0.56 -42.44 25.05
N GLU A 356 -1.21 -41.30 25.32
CA GLU A 356 -0.53 -40.00 25.50
C GLU A 356 0.39 -40.00 26.72
N LEU A 357 -0.08 -40.52 27.86
CA LEU A 357 0.74 -40.59 29.07
C LEU A 357 2.01 -41.43 28.87
N GLU A 358 1.91 -42.54 28.16
CA GLU A 358 3.05 -43.40 27.81
C GLU A 358 3.97 -42.72 26.78
N PHE A 359 3.40 -42.14 25.73
CA PHE A 359 4.16 -41.46 24.67
C PHE A 359 4.93 -40.23 25.19
N ASP A 360 4.30 -39.42 26.04
CA ASP A 360 4.87 -38.21 26.62
C ASP A 360 5.77 -38.48 27.84
N GLY A 361 6.00 -39.75 28.20
CA GLY A 361 6.96 -40.15 29.22
C GLY A 361 6.50 -39.92 30.68
N PHE A 362 5.20 -39.84 30.93
CA PHE A 362 4.64 -39.81 32.29
C PHE A 362 4.71 -41.18 32.99
N ILE A 363 4.88 -42.26 32.23
CA ILE A 363 5.04 -43.63 32.71
C ILE A 363 6.48 -44.08 32.43
N GLU A 364 7.15 -44.68 33.43
CA GLU A 364 8.53 -45.19 33.34
C GLU A 364 8.60 -46.72 33.31
#